data_AF-A0A939SJ67-F1
#
_entry.id   AF-A0A939SJ67-F1
#
_cell.length_a   1.000
_cell.length_b   1.000
_cell.length_c   1.000
_cell.angle_alpha   90.00
_cell.angle_beta   90.00
_cell.angle_gamma   90.00
#
_symmetry.space_group_name_H-M   'P 1'
#
loop_
_entity.id
_entity.type
_entity.pdbx_description
1 polymer ?
#
loop_
_entity_poly.entity_id
_entity_poly.type
_entity_poly.pdbx_seq_one_letter_code
_entity_poly.pdbx_strand_id
1 'polypeptide(L)'
;MQLAVIVLMRRITALGNYACDAAIHFAQALASKAESMAAAESNQYRRAELQESAAILRNVPAKPAQTFKEACQAFYLLQLILHLENGSYAVNPMGFDKAVYPFYQRDIEQGRLTKHKLMRL
;
A
#
# COMPACT_ATOMS: atom_id res chain seq x y z
N MET A 1 1.61 36.66 18.18
CA MET A 1 1.66 35.98 16.86
C MET A 1 2.34 34.60 16.90
N GLN A 2 3.45 34.41 17.63
CA GLN A 2 4.14 33.10 17.76
C GLN A 2 3.31 31.96 18.41
N LEU A 3 2.49 32.25 19.44
CA LEU A 3 1.71 31.21 20.13
C LEU A 3 0.63 30.55 19.24
N ALA A 4 -0.01 31.34 18.36
CA ALA A 4 -1.02 30.84 17.42
C ALA A 4 -0.40 29.93 16.35
N VAL A 5 0.81 30.25 15.88
CA VAL A 5 1.56 29.41 14.93
C VAL A 5 1.97 28.08 15.57
N ILE A 6 2.40 28.09 16.84
CA ILE A 6 2.78 26.86 17.57
C ILE A 6 1.56 25.96 17.80
N VAL A 7 0.41 26.53 18.19
CA VAL A 7 -0.84 25.76 18.37
C VAL A 7 -1.33 25.19 17.04
N LEU A 8 -1.24 25.96 15.95
CA LEU A 8 -1.59 25.50 14.61
C LEU A 8 -0.68 24.35 14.15
N MET A 9 0.64 24.48 14.33
CA MET A 9 1.60 23.41 13.99
C MET A 9 1.35 22.13 14.79
N ARG A 10 1.04 22.24 16.09
CA ARG A 10 0.68 21.07 16.92
C ARG A 10 -0.60 20.37 16.48
N ARG A 11 -1.58 21.13 15.96
CA ARG A 11 -2.80 20.54 15.40
C ARG A 11 -2.52 19.82 14.08
N ILE A 12 -1.67 20.39 13.23
CA ILE A 12 -1.28 19.77 11.96
C ILE A 12 -0.53 18.46 12.19
N THR A 13 0.41 18.41 13.14
CA THR A 13 1.14 17.17 13.46
C THR A 13 0.24 16.10 14.06
N ALA A 14 -0.69 16.47 14.96
CA ALA A 14 -1.66 15.54 15.52
C ALA A 14 -2.57 14.93 14.45
N LEU A 15 -3.07 15.74 13.50
CA LEU A 15 -3.87 15.26 12.37
C LEU A 15 -3.09 14.30 11.47
N GLY A 16 -1.81 14.58 11.23
CA GLY A 16 -0.94 13.68 10.47
C GLY A 16 -0.81 12.29 11.10
N ASN A 17 -0.66 12.21 12.43
CA ASN A 17 -0.58 10.94 13.13
C ASN A 17 -1.87 10.11 12.99
N TYR A 18 -3.04 10.73 13.12
CA TYR A 18 -4.31 10.03 12.96
C TYR A 18 -4.52 9.48 11.55
N ALA A 19 -4.11 10.23 10.51
CA ALA A 19 -4.19 9.77 9.13
C ALA A 19 -3.27 8.55 8.89
N CYS A 20 -2.06 8.56 9.44
CA CYS A 20 -1.14 7.42 9.37
C CYS A 20 -1.70 6.18 10.10
N ASP A 21 -2.23 6.35 11.31
CA ASP A 21 -2.83 5.25 12.08
C ASP A 21 -4.04 4.66 11.35
N ALA A 22 -4.89 5.51 10.77
CA ALA A 22 -6.04 5.08 9.97
C ALA A 22 -5.60 4.28 8.73
N ALA A 23 -4.56 4.72 8.02
CA ALA A 23 -4.02 4.01 6.86
C ALA A 23 -3.48 2.62 7.24
N ILE A 24 -2.78 2.51 8.38
CA ILE A 24 -2.29 1.24 8.90
C ILE A 24 -3.45 0.31 9.28
N HIS A 25 -4.46 0.81 9.99
CA HIS A 25 -5.64 0.03 10.34
C HIS A 25 -6.41 -0.43 9.09
N PHE A 26 -6.52 0.41 8.07
CA PHE A 26 -7.17 0.04 6.81
C PHE A 26 -6.41 -1.09 6.10
N ALA A 27 -5.08 -1.01 6.03
CA ALA A 27 -4.26 -2.09 5.48
C ALA A 27 -4.44 -3.40 6.25
N GLN A 28 -4.46 -3.34 7.58
CA GLN A 28 -4.67 -4.51 8.44
C GLN A 28 -6.06 -5.13 8.24
N ALA A 29 -7.10 -4.32 8.04
CA ALA A 29 -8.44 -4.81 7.76
C ALA A 29 -8.51 -5.51 6.40
N LEU A 30 -7.87 -4.96 5.37
CA LEU A 30 -7.76 -5.58 4.04
C LEU A 30 -6.96 -6.88 4.09
N ALA A 31 -5.89 -6.94 4.89
CA ALA A 31 -5.13 -8.16 5.12
C ALA A 31 -5.99 -9.27 5.74
N SER A 32 -6.74 -8.96 6.81
CA SER A 32 -7.67 -9.91 7.43
C SER A 32 -8.74 -10.40 6.44
N LYS A 33 -9.23 -9.51 5.56
CA LYS A 33 -10.19 -9.88 4.52
C LYS A 33 -9.59 -10.81 3.48
N ALA A 34 -8.37 -10.52 3.02
CA ALA A 34 -7.64 -11.37 2.08
C ALA A 34 -7.34 -12.75 2.68
N GLU A 35 -6.98 -12.84 3.96
CA GLU A 35 -6.80 -14.11 4.70
C GLU A 35 -8.10 -14.92 4.73
N SER A 36 -9.23 -14.27 5.05
CA SER A 36 -10.55 -14.91 5.03
C SER A 36 -10.93 -15.42 3.64
N MET A 37 -10.67 -14.64 2.59
CA MET A 37 -10.92 -15.05 1.21
C MET A 37 -10.01 -16.22 0.80
N ALA A 38 -8.74 -16.21 1.20
CA ALA A 38 -7.81 -17.30 0.93
C ALA A 38 -8.27 -18.62 1.58
N ALA A 39 -8.81 -18.56 2.80
CA ALA A 39 -9.32 -19.73 3.51
C ALA A 39 -10.53 -20.37 2.80
N ALA A 40 -11.37 -19.55 2.14
CA ALA A 40 -12.55 -20.01 1.39
C ALA A 40 -12.26 -20.36 -0.07
N GLU A 41 -11.11 -19.95 -0.62
CA GLU A 41 -10.74 -20.16 -2.02
C GLU A 41 -10.37 -21.61 -2.29
N SER A 42 -10.88 -22.21 -3.36
CA SER A 42 -10.57 -23.60 -3.75
C SER A 42 -9.40 -23.69 -4.73
N ASN A 43 -9.22 -22.67 -5.57
CA ASN A 43 -8.13 -22.61 -6.53
C ASN A 43 -6.80 -22.31 -5.81
N GLN A 44 -5.86 -23.26 -5.88
CA GLN A 44 -4.57 -23.16 -5.17
C GLN A 44 -3.74 -21.94 -5.59
N TYR A 45 -3.77 -21.56 -6.86
CA TYR A 45 -3.05 -20.39 -7.36
C TYR A 45 -3.65 -19.11 -6.80
N ARG A 46 -4.99 -18.99 -6.82
CA ARG A 46 -5.67 -17.81 -6.30
C ARG A 46 -5.52 -17.68 -4.79
N ARG A 47 -5.56 -18.80 -4.08
CA ARG A 47 -5.29 -18.86 -2.63
C ARG A 47 -3.90 -18.32 -2.31
N ALA A 48 -2.88 -18.75 -3.05
CA ALA A 48 -1.50 -18.28 -2.85
C ALA A 48 -1.36 -16.77 -3.10
N GLU A 49 -2.02 -16.24 -4.13
CA GLU A 49 -2.03 -14.79 -4.39
C GLU A 49 -2.68 -14.02 -3.24
N LEU A 50 -3.82 -14.48 -2.72
CA LEU A 50 -4.51 -13.83 -1.61
C LEU A 50 -3.68 -13.85 -0.32
N GLN A 51 -2.99 -14.97 -0.05
CA GLN A 51 -2.08 -15.09 1.09
C GLN A 51 -0.89 -14.15 0.95
N GLU A 52 -0.31 -14.03 -0.24
CA GLU A 52 0.78 -13.09 -0.51
C GLU A 52 0.32 -11.64 -0.35
N SER A 53 -0.84 -11.27 -0.92
CA SER A 53 -1.42 -9.94 -0.73
C SER A 53 -1.69 -9.61 0.73
N ALA A 54 -2.20 -10.56 1.51
CA ALA A 54 -2.37 -10.39 2.95
C ALA A 54 -1.04 -10.13 3.65
N ALA A 55 -0.01 -10.95 3.39
CA ALA A 55 1.31 -10.79 3.97
C ALA A 55 1.91 -9.41 3.65
N ILE A 56 1.75 -8.94 2.40
CA ILE A 56 2.19 -7.61 1.99
C ILE A 56 1.43 -6.51 2.75
N LEU A 57 0.10 -6.59 2.85
CA LEU A 57 -0.73 -5.61 3.56
C LEU A 57 -0.50 -5.61 5.09
N ARG A 58 0.03 -6.69 5.66
CA ARG A 58 0.54 -6.70 7.04
C ARG A 58 1.86 -5.93 7.19
N ASN A 59 2.62 -5.78 6.09
CA ASN A 59 3.91 -5.08 6.07
C ASN A 59 3.74 -3.59 5.73
N VAL A 60 3.11 -3.27 4.59
CA VAL A 60 2.89 -1.90 4.11
C VAL A 60 1.49 -1.42 4.51
N PRO A 61 1.31 -0.15 4.94
CA PRO A 61 2.27 0.96 4.89
C PRO A 61 3.09 1.15 6.19
N ALA A 62 2.92 0.29 7.20
CA ALA A 62 3.59 0.43 8.49
C ALA A 62 5.13 0.31 8.38
N LYS A 63 5.63 -0.41 7.39
CA LYS A 63 7.04 -0.56 7.06
C LYS A 63 7.30 -0.19 5.60
N PRO A 64 8.53 0.23 5.26
CA PRO A 64 8.91 0.46 3.87
C PRO A 64 8.75 -0.82 3.04
N ALA A 65 8.26 -0.68 1.81
CA ALA A 65 8.27 -1.75 0.82
C ALA A 65 9.70 -2.24 0.58
N GLN A 66 9.88 -3.55 0.41
CA GLN A 66 11.18 -4.15 0.12
C GLN A 66 11.29 -4.73 -1.29
N THR A 67 10.14 -5.08 -1.87
CA THR A 67 10.01 -5.70 -3.19
C THR A 67 9.17 -4.84 -4.13
N PHE A 68 9.25 -5.11 -5.43
CA PHE A 68 8.44 -4.44 -6.44
C PHE A 68 6.94 -4.65 -6.18
N LYS A 69 6.54 -5.87 -5.80
CA LYS A 69 5.15 -6.19 -5.49
C LYS A 69 4.63 -5.43 -4.27
N GLU A 70 5.44 -5.33 -3.21
CA GLU A 70 5.10 -4.51 -2.04
C GLU A 70 4.96 -3.03 -2.41
N ALA A 71 5.85 -2.50 -3.26
CA ALA A 71 5.79 -1.11 -3.69
C ALA A 71 4.52 -0.82 -4.50
N CYS A 72 4.14 -1.71 -5.42
CA CYS A 72 2.87 -1.62 -6.15
C CYS A 72 1.66 -1.66 -5.21
N GLN A 73 1.63 -2.59 -4.24
CA GLN A 73 0.54 -2.70 -3.28
C GLN A 73 0.42 -1.45 -2.40
N ALA A 74 1.55 -0.92 -1.92
CA ALA A 74 1.59 0.30 -1.11
C ALA A 74 1.07 1.51 -1.90
N PHE A 75 1.51 1.65 -3.16
CA PHE A 75 1.04 2.72 -4.03
C PHE A 75 -0.46 2.63 -4.27
N TYR A 76 -0.96 1.43 -4.59
CA TYR A 76 -2.39 1.21 -4.81
C TYR A 76 -3.23 1.49 -3.57
N LEU A 77 -2.76 1.06 -2.39
CA LEU A 77 -3.41 1.36 -1.11
C LEU A 77 -3.53 2.87 -0.87
N LEU A 78 -2.46 3.63 -1.12
CA LEU A 78 -2.50 5.09 -0.97
C LEU A 78 -3.47 5.74 -1.97
N GLN A 79 -3.48 5.27 -3.22
CA GLN A 79 -4.46 5.73 -4.21
C GLN A 79 -5.90 5.45 -3.74
N LEU A 80 -6.18 4.27 -3.20
CA LEU A 80 -7.50 3.94 -2.65
C LEU A 80 -7.90 4.88 -1.52
N ILE A 81 -7.00 5.14 -0.57
CA ILE A 81 -7.26 6.06 0.55
C ILE A 81 -7.58 7.47 0.02
N LEU A 82 -6.80 7.96 -0.95
CA LEU A 82 -7.04 9.26 -1.56
C LEU A 82 -8.41 9.34 -2.29
N HIS A 83 -8.84 8.25 -2.94
CA HIS A 83 -10.16 8.21 -3.57
C HIS A 83 -11.30 8.22 -2.53
N LEU A 84 -11.12 7.55 -1.38
CA LEU A 84 -12.08 7.55 -0.29
C LEU A 84 -12.25 8.94 0.34
N GLU A 85 -11.15 9.69 0.48
CA GLU A 85 -11.21 11.05 1.03
C GLU A 85 -11.79 12.07 0.05
N ASN A 86 -11.45 11.95 -1.24
CA ASN A 86 -11.81 12.96 -2.25
C ASN A 86 -13.19 12.76 -2.90
N GLY A 87 -14.05 11.85 -2.40
CA GLY A 87 -15.47 11.82 -2.82
C GLY A 87 -15.73 11.69 -4.33
N SER A 88 -14.94 10.86 -5.04
CA SER A 88 -15.09 10.56 -6.48
C SER A 88 -14.57 11.60 -7.49
N TYR A 89 -13.66 12.50 -7.09
CA TYR A 89 -12.84 13.24 -8.06
C TYR A 89 -11.70 12.36 -8.62
N ALA A 90 -11.27 12.64 -9.86
CA ALA A 90 -10.18 11.92 -10.50
C ALA A 90 -8.86 12.17 -9.77
N VAL A 91 -8.35 11.16 -9.07
CA VAL A 91 -7.00 11.18 -8.50
C VAL A 91 -6.06 10.51 -9.51
N ASN A 92 -5.19 11.31 -10.10
CA ASN A 92 -4.21 10.77 -11.06
C ASN A 92 -3.08 10.05 -10.31
N PRO A 93 -2.68 8.83 -10.72
CA PRO A 93 -1.59 8.07 -10.12
C PRO A 93 -0.19 8.62 -10.50
N MET A 94 -0.07 9.93 -10.70
CA MET A 94 1.11 10.58 -11.25
C MET A 94 2.39 10.15 -10.51
N GLY A 95 3.40 9.70 -11.27
CA GLY A 95 4.69 9.27 -10.72
C GLY A 95 4.73 7.83 -10.20
N PHE A 96 3.72 7.00 -10.47
CA PHE A 96 3.76 5.56 -10.17
C PHE A 96 5.06 4.92 -10.68
N ASP A 97 5.34 5.11 -11.97
CA ASP A 97 6.54 4.63 -12.66
C ASP A 97 7.81 4.96 -11.88
N LYS A 98 8.00 6.24 -11.53
CA LYS A 98 9.18 6.70 -10.78
C LYS A 98 9.23 6.14 -9.36
N ALA A 99 8.07 6.01 -8.70
CA ALA A 99 7.99 5.51 -7.34
C ALA A 99 8.36 4.03 -7.23
N VAL A 100 7.93 3.21 -8.19
CA VAL A 100 8.16 1.75 -8.13
C VAL A 100 9.43 1.30 -8.88
N TYR A 101 9.98 2.13 -9.78
CA TYR A 101 11.13 1.78 -10.62
C TYR A 101 12.37 1.27 -9.84
N PRO A 102 12.79 1.87 -8.70
CA PRO A 102 13.93 1.35 -7.95
C PRO A 102 13.73 -0.07 -7.43
N PHE A 103 12.48 -0.45 -7.12
CA PHE A 103 12.14 -1.80 -6.69
C PHE A 103 12.09 -2.77 -7.88
N TYR A 104 11.55 -2.31 -9.01
CA TYR A 104 11.53 -3.08 -10.26
C TYR A 104 12.95 -3.47 -10.66
N GLN A 105 13.85 -2.49 -10.77
CA GLN A 105 15.22 -2.73 -11.21
C GLN A 105 15.94 -3.71 -10.27
N ARG A 106 15.83 -3.49 -8.95
CA ARG A 106 16.43 -4.38 -7.93
C ARG A 106 15.92 -5.81 -8.02
N ASP A 107 14.62 -6.01 -8.20
CA ASP A 107 14.04 -7.36 -8.22
C ASP A 107 14.31 -8.10 -9.53
N ILE A 108 14.50 -7.38 -10.64
CA ILE A 108 15.01 -7.96 -11.90
C ILE A 108 16.46 -8.40 -11.74
N GLU A 109 17.34 -7.52 -11.22
CA GLU A 109 18.76 -7.82 -11.01
C GLU A 109 18.98 -9.02 -10.07
N GLN A 110 18.12 -9.16 -9.05
CA GLN A 110 18.19 -10.25 -8.08
C GLN A 110 17.39 -11.50 -8.49
N GLY A 111 16.85 -11.55 -9.70
CA GLY A 111 16.11 -12.69 -10.24
C GLY A 111 14.78 -13.00 -9.53
N ARG A 112 14.27 -12.09 -8.68
CA ARG A 112 13.00 -12.26 -7.95
C ARG A 112 11.79 -12.05 -8.85
N LEU A 113 11.91 -11.13 -9.79
CA LEU A 113 10.87 -10.78 -10.75
C LEU A 113 11.18 -11.40 -12.12
N THR A 114 10.24 -12.18 -12.64
CA THR A 114 10.29 -12.74 -14.00
C THR A 114 9.21 -12.09 -14.85
N LYS A 115 9.37 -12.10 -16.18
CA LYS A 115 8.37 -11.57 -17.12
C LYS A 115 6.97 -12.15 -16.88
N HIS A 116 6.90 -13.45 -16.60
CA HIS A 116 5.64 -14.13 -16.29
C HIS A 116 5.00 -13.65 -14.99
N LYS A 117 5.80 -13.41 -13.93
CA LYS A 117 5.30 -12.84 -12.68
C LYS A 117 4.83 -11.40 -12.88
N LEU A 118 5.58 -10.60 -13.66
CA LEU A 118 5.22 -9.22 -13.97
C LEU A 118 3.85 -9.10 -14.67
N MET A 119 3.54 -10.02 -15.58
CA MET A 119 2.23 -10.05 -16.27
C MET A 119 1.05 -10.39 -15.35
N ARG A 120 1.32 -10.88 -14.14
CA ARG A 120 0.31 -11.27 -13.14
C ARG A 120 0.18 -10.28 -11.99
N LEU A 121 1.02 -9.24 -11.96
CA LEU A 121 0.93 -8.12 -11.02
C LEU A 121 -0.13 -7.14 -11.50
#